data_AF-A0A7R9VF49-F1
#
_entry.id   AF-A0A7R9VF49-F1
#
_cell.length_a   1.000
_cell.length_b   1.000
_cell.length_c   1.000
_cell.angle_alpha   90.00
_cell.angle_beta   90.00
_cell.angle_gamma   90.00
#
_symmetry.space_group_name_H-M   'P 1'
#
loop_
_entity.id
_entity.type
_entity.pdbx_description
1 polymer ?
#
loop_
_entity_poly.entity_id
_entity_poly.type
_entity_poly.pdbx_seq_one_letter_code
_entity_poly.pdbx_strand_id
1 'polypeptide(L)'
;GCVAYAATCAAAASAPRAAPPARSGDAGVLDTGLLCAGTVLATTSAGLLFVLSELFEGETCLWCYGSATLSFATFAAVAFGLGPRRALSAAGPAAATLGLTALLLYKGFWNAALNAVPSEIPFYSPAVETESSGRAVELARRLRGAGAKMYGAFWCSHCFEQKEVFGAAAMADFPYVECFPDGWQRGKEVAGACQDAGVQAFPTWVIDGKVIEGEKTLDELESLLAQQ
;
A
#
# COMPACT_ATOMS: atom_id res chain seq x y z
N GLY A 1 11.05 5.98 -4.89
CA GLY A 1 10.24 7.21 -4.97
C GLY A 1 11.08 8.43 -5.34
N CYS A 2 11.85 8.99 -4.40
CA CYS A 2 12.50 10.31 -4.57
C CYS A 2 13.64 10.37 -5.59
N VAL A 3 14.35 9.26 -5.84
CA VAL A 3 15.51 9.26 -6.77
C VAL A 3 15.08 9.41 -8.23
N ALA A 4 13.91 8.90 -8.60
CA ALA A 4 13.37 9.02 -9.96
C ALA A 4 12.91 10.47 -10.27
N TYR A 5 12.28 11.13 -9.29
CA TYR A 5 11.85 12.53 -9.43
C TYR A 5 13.01 13.53 -9.43
N ALA A 6 14.05 13.26 -8.62
CA ALA A 6 15.26 14.09 -8.62
C ALA A 6 16.03 13.98 -9.95
N ALA A 7 16.07 12.79 -10.57
CA ALA A 7 16.73 12.59 -11.85
C ALA A 7 16.03 13.36 -13.00
N THR A 8 14.69 13.41 -13.00
CA THR A 8 13.93 14.20 -14.00
C THR A 8 14.11 15.71 -13.81
N CYS A 9 14.20 16.21 -12.57
CA CYS A 9 14.45 17.63 -12.31
C CYS A 9 15.90 18.04 -12.62
N ALA A 10 16.87 17.16 -12.36
CA ALA A 10 18.27 17.40 -12.69
C ALA A 10 18.54 17.36 -14.22
N ALA A 11 17.81 16.53 -14.96
CA ALA A 11 17.87 16.51 -16.43
C ALA A 11 17.30 17.80 -17.06
N ALA A 12 16.27 18.40 -16.45
CA ALA A 12 15.73 19.69 -16.90
C ALA A 12 16.65 20.89 -16.57
N ALA A 13 17.42 20.82 -15.48
CA ALA A 13 18.33 21.88 -15.05
C ALA A 13 19.72 21.89 -15.74
N SER A 14 20.12 20.77 -16.37
CA SER A 14 21.43 20.61 -17.03
C SER A 14 21.40 20.75 -18.55
N ALA A 15 20.22 21.00 -19.13
CA ALA A 15 20.09 21.25 -20.56
C ALA A 15 20.83 22.54 -20.95
N PRO A 16 21.79 22.52 -21.90
CA PRO A 16 22.56 23.68 -22.28
C PRO A 16 21.62 24.77 -22.84
N ARG A 17 21.74 26.00 -22.30
CA ARG A 17 20.95 27.20 -22.65
C ARG A 17 21.10 27.70 -24.10
N ALA A 18 21.78 26.95 -24.97
CA ALA A 18 21.93 27.26 -26.38
C ALA A 18 21.56 26.03 -27.22
N ALA A 19 20.27 25.69 -27.22
CA ALA A 19 19.74 24.80 -28.25
C ALA A 19 19.78 25.56 -29.60
N PRO A 20 20.31 24.97 -30.68
CA PRO A 20 20.21 25.57 -32.01
C PRO A 20 18.73 25.80 -32.35
N PRO A 21 18.39 26.81 -33.18
CA PRO A 21 16.99 27.10 -33.50
C PRO A 21 16.36 25.83 -34.08
N ALA A 22 15.39 25.27 -33.36
CA ALA A 22 14.69 24.06 -33.75
C ALA A 22 14.08 24.27 -35.14
N ARG A 23 14.36 23.35 -36.07
CA ARG A 23 13.66 23.33 -37.35
C ARG A 23 12.17 23.15 -37.06
N SER A 24 11.33 23.81 -37.84
CA SER A 24 9.86 23.79 -37.67
C SER A 24 9.26 22.39 -37.59
N GLY A 25 9.93 21.36 -38.14
CA GLY A 25 9.55 19.95 -38.00
C GLY A 25 9.79 19.34 -36.61
N ASP A 26 10.86 19.72 -35.90
CA ASP A 26 11.21 19.14 -34.59
C ASP A 26 10.26 19.63 -33.48
N ALA A 27 9.77 20.88 -33.61
CA ALA A 27 8.80 21.44 -32.66
C ALA A 27 7.46 20.68 -32.68
N GLY A 28 6.97 20.26 -33.85
CA GLY A 28 5.73 19.50 -33.97
C GLY A 28 5.81 18.08 -33.40
N VAL A 29 6.97 17.43 -33.53
CA VAL A 29 7.22 16.09 -32.96
C VAL A 29 7.29 16.15 -31.44
N LEU A 30 7.97 17.17 -30.89
CA LEU A 30 8.05 17.38 -29.45
C LEU A 30 6.67 17.70 -28.83
N ASP A 31 5.91 18.60 -29.47
CA ASP A 31 4.55 18.97 -29.04
C ASP A 31 3.63 17.74 -29.01
N THR A 32 3.70 16.90 -30.05
CA THR A 32 2.92 15.65 -30.14
C THR A 32 3.36 14.64 -29.08
N GLY A 33 4.67 14.46 -28.88
CA GLY A 33 5.21 13.54 -27.89
C GLY A 33 4.80 13.92 -26.46
N LEU A 34 4.84 15.21 -26.14
CA LEU A 34 4.47 15.72 -24.82
C LEU A 34 2.97 15.55 -24.53
N LEU A 35 2.11 15.80 -25.52
CA LEU A 35 0.67 15.58 -25.40
C LEU A 35 0.33 14.09 -25.22
N CYS A 36 0.95 13.22 -26.03
CA CYS A 36 0.80 11.76 -25.89
C CYS A 36 1.24 11.28 -24.51
N ALA A 37 2.41 11.69 -24.02
CA ALA A 37 2.88 11.32 -22.68
C ALA A 37 1.93 11.79 -21.58
N GLY A 38 1.43 13.03 -21.68
CA GLY A 38 0.42 13.57 -20.77
C GLY A 38 -0.88 12.75 -20.78
N THR A 39 -1.37 12.34 -21.96
CA THR A 39 -2.58 11.49 -22.03
C THR A 39 -2.38 10.14 -21.37
N VAL A 40 -1.22 9.49 -21.58
CA VAL A 40 -0.91 8.18 -20.98
C VAL A 40 -0.92 8.28 -19.45
N LEU A 41 -0.23 9.29 -18.91
CA LEU A 41 -0.13 9.51 -17.48
C LEU A 41 -1.51 9.80 -16.86
N ALA A 42 -2.27 10.75 -17.43
CA ALA A 42 -3.58 11.12 -16.94
C ALA A 42 -4.58 9.94 -16.98
N THR A 43 -4.57 9.15 -18.06
CA THR A 43 -5.47 7.98 -18.21
C THR A 43 -5.13 6.88 -17.22
N THR A 44 -3.84 6.63 -17.00
CA THR A 44 -3.38 5.65 -16.03
C THR A 44 -3.76 6.06 -14.61
N SER A 45 -3.53 7.33 -14.24
CA SER A 45 -3.96 7.86 -12.94
C SER A 45 -5.48 7.79 -12.75
N ALA A 46 -6.27 8.08 -13.78
CA ALA A 46 -7.72 7.94 -13.74
C ALA A 46 -8.15 6.49 -13.46
N GLY A 47 -7.56 5.53 -14.18
CA GLY A 47 -7.84 4.10 -13.99
C GLY A 47 -7.45 3.60 -12.60
N LEU A 48 -6.31 4.07 -12.06
CA LEU A 48 -5.87 3.71 -10.71
C LEU A 48 -6.78 4.28 -9.62
N LEU A 49 -7.24 5.53 -9.77
CA LEU A 49 -8.21 6.12 -8.84
C LEU A 49 -9.55 5.38 -8.87
N PHE A 50 -10.00 4.98 -10.06
CA PHE A 50 -11.21 4.17 -10.21
C PHE A 50 -11.08 2.81 -9.49
N VAL A 51 -9.94 2.14 -9.62
CA VAL A 51 -9.69 0.90 -8.87
C VAL A 51 -9.62 1.15 -7.37
N LEU A 52 -8.99 2.24 -6.93
CA LEU A 52 -8.94 2.60 -5.52
C LEU A 52 -10.36 2.77 -4.94
N SER A 53 -11.27 3.42 -5.66
CA SER A 53 -12.64 3.63 -5.20
C SER A 53 -13.50 2.37 -5.18
N GLU A 54 -13.33 1.48 -6.16
CA GLU A 54 -14.21 0.30 -6.32
C GLU A 54 -13.68 -0.94 -5.57
N LEU A 55 -12.36 -1.07 -5.42
CA LEU A 55 -11.75 -2.28 -4.84
C LEU A 55 -11.38 -2.11 -3.36
N PHE A 56 -10.98 -0.90 -2.95
CA PHE A 56 -10.49 -0.58 -1.61
C PHE A 56 -11.39 0.44 -0.92
N GLU A 57 -12.63 0.06 -0.68
CA GLU A 57 -13.60 0.89 0.04
C GLU A 57 -13.05 1.29 1.43
N GLY A 58 -12.89 2.60 1.67
CA GLY A 58 -12.51 3.16 2.97
C GLY A 58 -11.04 3.60 3.11
N GLU A 59 -10.16 3.25 2.18
CA GLU A 59 -8.74 3.63 2.24
C GLU A 59 -8.46 4.95 1.49
N THR A 60 -8.09 6.01 2.21
CA THR A 60 -7.71 7.29 1.59
C THR A 60 -6.21 7.38 1.33
N CYS A 61 -5.79 7.14 0.09
CA CYS A 61 -4.39 7.31 -0.32
C CYS A 61 -4.10 8.76 -0.75
N LEU A 62 -3.63 9.61 0.18
CA LEU A 62 -3.31 11.03 -0.11
C LEU A 62 -2.28 11.18 -1.25
N TRP A 63 -1.27 10.32 -1.29
CA TRP A 63 -0.25 10.32 -2.34
C TRP A 63 -0.81 9.97 -3.72
N CYS A 64 -1.81 9.09 -3.78
CA CYS A 64 -2.46 8.69 -5.03
C CYS A 64 -3.27 9.86 -5.62
N TYR A 65 -4.02 10.58 -4.78
CA TYR A 65 -4.71 11.81 -5.19
C TYR A 65 -3.73 12.92 -5.60
N GLY A 66 -2.62 13.09 -4.86
CA GLY A 66 -1.57 14.03 -5.22
C GLY A 66 -0.92 13.71 -6.57
N SER A 67 -0.63 12.44 -6.84
CA SER A 67 -0.08 12.00 -8.12
C SER A 67 -1.06 12.21 -9.27
N ALA A 68 -2.35 11.89 -9.06
CA ALA A 68 -3.38 12.08 -10.06
C ALA A 68 -3.57 13.57 -10.42
N THR A 69 -3.67 14.45 -9.41
CA THR A 69 -3.82 15.89 -9.63
C THR A 69 -2.64 16.46 -10.41
N LEU A 70 -1.41 16.08 -10.08
CA LEU A 70 -0.22 16.47 -10.84
C LEU A 70 -0.25 15.95 -12.30
N SER A 71 -0.74 14.74 -12.50
CA SER A 71 -0.86 14.12 -13.82
C SER A 71 -1.89 14.83 -14.71
N PHE A 72 -3.06 15.16 -14.16
CA PHE A 72 -4.05 15.97 -14.87
C PHE A 72 -3.58 17.41 -15.11
N ALA A 73 -2.87 18.00 -14.14
CA ALA A 73 -2.35 19.36 -14.27
C ALA A 73 -1.29 19.46 -15.37
N THR A 74 -0.38 18.48 -15.48
CA THR A 74 0.62 18.44 -16.55
C THR A 74 -0.02 18.28 -17.92
N PHE A 75 -1.00 17.37 -18.06
CA PHE A 75 -1.77 17.24 -19.30
C PHE A 75 -2.49 18.54 -19.68
N ALA A 76 -3.17 19.19 -18.73
CA ALA A 76 -3.86 20.46 -18.96
C ALA A 76 -2.89 21.57 -19.37
N ALA A 77 -1.76 21.71 -18.69
CA ALA A 77 -0.75 22.72 -19.01
C ALA A 77 -0.20 22.55 -20.44
N VAL A 78 0.02 21.31 -20.87
CA VAL A 78 0.45 20.99 -22.24
C VAL A 78 -0.64 21.30 -23.25
N ALA A 79 -1.88 20.85 -22.99
CA ALA A 79 -3.00 21.05 -23.90
C ALA A 79 -3.34 22.54 -24.10
N PHE A 80 -3.29 23.36 -23.03
CA PHE A 80 -3.54 24.80 -23.11
C PHE A 80 -2.32 25.60 -23.60
N GLY A 81 -1.09 25.10 -23.41
CA GLY A 81 0.13 25.74 -23.90
C GLY A 81 0.34 25.58 -25.41
N LEU A 82 -0.16 24.49 -25.99
CA LEU A 82 -0.17 24.25 -27.42
C LEU A 82 -1.35 25.00 -28.05
N GLY A 83 -1.12 26.18 -28.63
CA GLY A 83 -2.18 26.97 -29.28
C GLY A 83 -3.07 26.14 -30.23
N PRO A 84 -4.31 26.57 -30.50
CA PRO A 84 -5.39 25.71 -31.01
C PRO A 84 -5.07 24.94 -32.31
N ARG A 85 -4.27 25.54 -33.20
CA ARG A 85 -3.84 24.88 -34.44
C ARG A 85 -2.88 23.70 -34.21
N ARG A 86 -1.99 23.82 -33.23
CA ARG A 86 -1.00 22.76 -32.88
C ARG A 86 -1.64 21.67 -32.05
N ALA A 87 -2.53 22.05 -31.13
CA ALA A 87 -3.35 21.09 -30.38
C ALA A 87 -4.19 20.23 -31.33
N LEU A 88 -4.82 20.83 -32.35
CA LEU A 88 -5.64 20.08 -33.32
C LEU A 88 -4.80 19.07 -34.14
N SER A 89 -3.57 19.43 -34.54
CA SER A 89 -2.69 18.49 -35.24
C SER A 89 -2.19 17.34 -34.36
N ALA A 90 -2.02 17.57 -33.05
CA ALA A 90 -1.58 16.56 -32.10
C ALA A 90 -2.74 15.74 -31.49
N ALA A 91 -3.99 16.17 -31.68
CA ALA A 91 -5.18 15.53 -31.09
C ALA A 91 -5.43 14.10 -31.61
N GLY A 92 -5.17 13.83 -32.89
CA GLY A 92 -5.33 12.49 -33.47
C GLY A 92 -4.43 11.44 -32.80
N PRO A 93 -3.09 11.66 -32.77
CA PRO A 93 -2.16 10.80 -32.04
C PRO A 93 -2.52 10.66 -30.55
N ALA A 94 -2.88 11.76 -29.88
CA ALA A 94 -3.25 11.77 -28.48
C ALA A 94 -4.54 10.95 -28.18
N ALA A 95 -5.51 10.99 -29.09
CA ALA A 95 -6.72 10.17 -29.00
C ALA A 95 -6.42 8.68 -29.23
N ALA A 96 -5.50 8.37 -30.14
CA ALA A 96 -5.05 6.99 -30.34
C ALA A 96 -4.31 6.44 -29.11
N THR A 97 -3.44 7.24 -28.48
CA THR A 97 -2.76 6.84 -27.24
C THR A 97 -3.74 6.66 -26.09
N LEU A 98 -4.73 7.54 -25.94
CA LEU A 98 -5.82 7.39 -24.97
C LEU A 98 -6.56 6.06 -25.15
N GLY A 99 -6.99 5.74 -26.38
CA GLY A 99 -7.73 4.51 -26.66
C GLY A 99 -6.89 3.26 -26.38
N LEU A 100 -5.61 3.29 -26.74
CA LEU A 100 -4.69 2.19 -26.50
C LEU A 100 -4.41 1.98 -25.01
N THR A 101 -4.13 3.05 -24.24
CA THR A 101 -3.88 2.92 -22.80
C THR A 101 -5.12 2.48 -22.06
N ALA A 102 -6.29 3.01 -22.38
CA ALA A 102 -7.56 2.55 -21.81
C ALA A 102 -7.80 1.07 -22.08
N LEU A 103 -7.55 0.59 -23.31
CA LEU A 103 -7.67 -0.82 -23.66
C LEU A 103 -6.67 -1.70 -22.90
N LEU A 104 -5.42 -1.25 -22.74
CA LEU A 104 -4.39 -1.97 -22.00
C LEU A 104 -4.67 -2.01 -20.50
N LEU A 105 -5.21 -0.93 -19.92
CA LEU A 105 -5.65 -0.90 -18.53
C LEU A 105 -6.85 -1.83 -18.33
N TYR A 106 -7.82 -1.80 -19.24
CA TYR A 106 -8.98 -2.69 -19.17
C TYR A 106 -8.64 -4.16 -19.40
N LYS A 107 -7.76 -4.49 -20.35
CA LYS A 107 -7.41 -5.90 -20.62
C LYS A 107 -6.32 -6.45 -19.71
N GLY A 108 -5.31 -5.64 -19.43
CA GLY A 108 -4.12 -6.05 -18.67
C GLY A 108 -4.33 -5.82 -17.18
N PHE A 109 -4.51 -4.57 -16.78
CA PHE A 109 -4.57 -4.21 -15.37
C PHE A 109 -5.85 -4.71 -14.68
N TRP A 110 -7.03 -4.54 -15.30
CA TRP A 110 -8.30 -4.95 -14.68
C TRP A 110 -8.42 -6.47 -14.55
N ASN A 111 -8.12 -7.23 -15.61
CA ASN A 111 -8.13 -8.69 -15.53
C ASN A 111 -7.06 -9.20 -14.56
N ALA A 112 -5.87 -8.61 -14.52
CA ALA A 112 -4.87 -9.01 -13.54
C ALA A 112 -5.27 -8.63 -12.11
N ALA A 113 -5.77 -7.42 -11.86
CA ALA A 113 -6.14 -6.93 -10.54
C ALA A 113 -7.30 -7.73 -9.93
N LEU A 114 -8.35 -8.02 -10.72
CA LEU A 114 -9.46 -8.85 -10.24
C LEU A 114 -9.04 -10.30 -9.96
N ASN A 115 -8.15 -10.86 -10.76
CA ASN A 115 -7.65 -12.22 -10.55
C ASN A 115 -6.53 -12.29 -9.48
N ALA A 116 -5.96 -11.15 -9.09
CA ALA A 116 -4.87 -11.07 -8.13
C ALA A 116 -5.33 -10.80 -6.69
N VAL A 117 -6.59 -10.44 -6.46
CA VAL A 117 -7.16 -10.36 -5.11
C VAL A 117 -7.86 -11.70 -4.82
N PRO A 118 -7.25 -12.60 -4.01
CA PRO A 118 -7.92 -13.81 -3.61
C PRO A 118 -9.15 -13.43 -2.78
N SER A 119 -10.32 -13.91 -3.18
CA SER A 119 -11.56 -13.77 -2.40
C SER A 119 -11.46 -14.46 -1.05
N GLU A 120 -10.57 -15.45 -0.95
CA GLU A 120 -10.30 -16.28 0.22
C GLU A 120 -8.79 -16.43 0.40
N ILE A 121 -8.32 -16.22 1.63
CA ILE A 121 -6.95 -16.45 2.06
C ILE A 121 -7.00 -17.68 2.98
N PRO A 122 -6.46 -18.83 2.57
CA PRO A 122 -6.41 -20.00 3.45
C PRO A 122 -5.53 -19.70 4.67
N PHE A 123 -5.89 -20.29 5.81
CA PHE A 123 -5.07 -20.18 7.01
C PHE A 123 -3.68 -20.76 6.76
N TYR A 124 -2.66 -20.02 7.17
CA TYR A 124 -1.28 -20.48 7.23
C TYR A 124 -0.62 -19.90 8.48
N SER A 125 0.40 -20.57 9.02
CA SER A 125 1.16 -20.06 10.15
C SER A 125 2.54 -19.64 9.69
N PRO A 126 2.85 -18.33 9.57
CA PRO A 126 4.20 -17.90 9.25
C PRO A 126 5.15 -18.31 10.39
N ALA A 127 6.30 -18.87 10.02
CA ALA A 127 7.33 -19.23 10.99
C ALA A 127 8.03 -17.95 11.47
N VAL A 128 8.24 -17.85 12.79
CA VAL A 128 9.06 -16.79 13.37
C VAL A 128 10.52 -17.18 13.21
N GLU A 129 11.32 -16.33 12.57
CA GLU A 129 12.69 -16.67 12.19
C GLU A 129 13.75 -16.03 13.09
N THR A 130 13.43 -14.94 13.81
CA THR A 130 14.39 -14.33 14.75
C THR A 130 14.70 -15.24 15.94
N GLU A 131 15.93 -15.13 16.43
CA GLU A 131 16.35 -15.78 17.67
C GLU A 131 15.75 -15.05 18.88
N SER A 132 15.20 -15.82 19.83
CA SER A 132 14.72 -15.25 21.08
C SER A 132 15.86 -14.91 22.02
N SER A 133 15.79 -13.73 22.64
CA SER A 133 16.59 -13.44 23.82
C SER A 133 16.06 -14.22 25.04
N GLY A 134 16.93 -14.49 26.02
CA GLY A 134 16.49 -15.09 27.30
C GLY A 134 15.42 -14.27 28.00
N ARG A 135 15.47 -12.94 27.84
CA ARG A 135 14.45 -11.99 28.30
C ARG A 135 13.09 -12.24 27.64
N ALA A 136 13.05 -12.39 26.32
CA ALA A 136 11.81 -12.63 25.59
C ALA A 136 11.16 -13.97 25.95
N VAL A 137 11.97 -15.03 26.10
CA VAL A 137 11.48 -16.35 26.53
C VAL A 137 10.85 -16.28 27.92
N GLU A 138 11.51 -15.63 28.86
CA GLU A 138 10.99 -15.47 30.23
C GLU A 138 9.72 -14.61 30.24
N LEU A 139 9.70 -13.52 29.48
CA LEU A 139 8.52 -12.66 29.38
C LEU A 139 7.31 -13.40 28.80
N ALA A 140 7.50 -14.24 27.77
CA ALA A 140 6.42 -15.04 27.19
C ALA A 140 5.78 -15.97 28.24
N ARG A 141 6.60 -16.62 29.08
CA ARG A 141 6.11 -17.46 30.19
C ARG A 141 5.35 -16.67 31.22
N ARG A 142 5.87 -15.50 31.62
CA ARG A 142 5.22 -14.62 32.59
C ARG A 142 3.87 -14.11 32.08
N LEU A 143 3.81 -13.68 30.81
CA LEU A 143 2.55 -13.29 30.15
C LEU A 143 1.53 -14.42 30.16
N ARG A 144 1.94 -15.64 29.75
CA ARG A 144 1.07 -16.82 29.79
C ARG A 144 0.60 -17.15 31.20
N GLY A 145 1.51 -17.11 32.19
CA GLY A 145 1.21 -17.37 33.61
C GLY A 145 0.23 -16.37 34.21
N ALA A 146 0.30 -15.11 33.78
CA ALA A 146 -0.64 -14.04 34.15
C ALA A 146 -1.98 -14.10 33.40
N GLY A 147 -2.17 -15.06 32.48
CA GLY A 147 -3.37 -15.17 31.66
C GLY A 147 -3.50 -14.09 30.58
N ALA A 148 -2.42 -13.35 30.29
CA ALA A 148 -2.38 -12.40 29.19
C ALA A 148 -2.61 -13.12 27.85
N LYS A 149 -3.23 -12.44 26.88
CA LYS A 149 -3.45 -12.96 25.52
C LYS A 149 -3.18 -11.88 24.49
N MET A 150 -2.49 -12.24 23.42
CA MET A 150 -2.43 -11.46 22.19
C MET A 150 -3.39 -12.03 21.17
N TYR A 151 -4.38 -11.26 20.77
CA TYR A 151 -5.29 -11.55 19.67
C TYR A 151 -4.74 -10.96 18.39
N GLY A 152 -4.75 -11.76 17.32
CA GLY A 152 -4.28 -11.31 16.01
C GLY A 152 -4.85 -12.15 14.88
N ALA A 153 -4.37 -11.84 13.68
CA ALA A 153 -4.68 -12.57 12.47
C ALA A 153 -3.41 -13.13 11.84
N PHE A 154 -3.50 -14.30 11.21
CA PHE A 154 -2.35 -14.94 10.58
C PHE A 154 -1.71 -14.13 9.42
N TRP A 155 -2.51 -13.28 8.76
CA TRP A 155 -2.08 -12.42 7.65
C TRP A 155 -1.64 -11.01 8.11
N CYS A 156 -1.72 -10.70 9.40
CA CYS A 156 -1.45 -9.37 9.94
C CYS A 156 0.07 -9.15 10.12
N SER A 157 0.62 -8.16 9.41
CA SER A 157 2.06 -7.83 9.47
C SER A 157 2.50 -7.42 10.87
N HIS A 158 1.79 -6.52 11.53
CA HIS A 158 2.08 -6.08 12.90
C HIS A 158 2.00 -7.22 13.93
N CYS A 159 1.13 -8.20 13.69
CA CYS A 159 1.02 -9.38 14.54
C CYS A 159 2.25 -10.29 14.38
N PHE A 160 2.81 -10.36 13.17
CA PHE A 160 4.04 -11.07 12.90
C PHE A 160 5.25 -10.32 13.45
N GLU A 161 5.36 -9.01 13.24
CA GLU A 161 6.40 -8.14 13.80
C GLU A 161 6.46 -8.24 15.34
N GLN A 162 5.31 -8.22 16.01
CA GLN A 162 5.23 -8.46 17.45
C GLN A 162 5.79 -9.83 17.88
N LYS A 163 5.55 -10.89 17.09
CA LYS A 163 6.10 -12.23 17.35
C LYS A 163 7.61 -12.27 17.10
N GLU A 164 8.09 -11.59 16.07
CA GLU A 164 9.53 -11.45 15.75
C GLU A 164 10.30 -10.70 16.84
N VAL A 165 9.68 -9.76 17.57
CA VAL A 165 10.28 -9.14 18.76
C VAL A 165 10.56 -10.15 19.88
N PHE A 166 9.74 -11.22 19.97
CA PHE A 166 9.93 -12.31 20.93
C PHE A 166 10.86 -13.42 20.40
N GLY A 167 10.81 -13.69 19.10
CA GLY A 167 11.58 -14.73 18.43
C GLY A 167 11.05 -16.15 18.59
N ALA A 168 11.67 -17.07 17.85
CA ALA A 168 11.19 -18.43 17.63
C ALA A 168 11.04 -19.27 18.91
N ALA A 169 12.02 -19.23 19.82
CA ALA A 169 11.99 -20.07 21.03
C ALA A 169 10.90 -19.62 22.01
N ALA A 170 10.58 -18.33 22.06
CA ALA A 170 9.52 -17.78 22.89
C ALA A 170 8.12 -18.19 22.41
N MET A 171 7.96 -18.57 21.13
CA MET A 171 6.65 -18.98 20.58
C MET A 171 6.04 -20.21 21.26
N ALA A 172 6.85 -21.05 21.90
CA ALA A 172 6.36 -22.18 22.69
C ALA A 172 5.47 -21.73 23.87
N ASP A 173 5.81 -20.58 24.45
CA ASP A 173 5.13 -20.00 25.62
C ASP A 173 4.30 -18.76 25.27
N PHE A 174 4.42 -18.22 24.06
CA PHE A 174 3.73 -17.01 23.63
C PHE A 174 2.20 -17.19 23.67
N PRO A 175 1.43 -16.30 24.32
CA PRO A 175 -0.01 -16.48 24.50
C PRO A 175 -0.82 -15.87 23.34
N TYR A 176 -0.80 -16.51 22.18
CA TYR A 176 -1.51 -16.06 20.99
C TYR A 176 -2.91 -16.68 20.84
N VAL A 177 -3.88 -15.89 20.38
CA VAL A 177 -5.21 -16.34 19.93
C VAL A 177 -5.41 -15.90 18.48
N GLU A 178 -5.65 -16.86 17.60
CA GLU A 178 -5.94 -16.63 16.18
C GLU A 178 -7.41 -16.26 15.99
N CYS A 179 -7.66 -15.12 15.34
CA CYS A 179 -9.01 -14.63 15.08
C CYS A 179 -9.61 -15.13 13.76
N PHE A 180 -8.82 -15.73 12.87
CA PHE A 180 -9.27 -16.35 11.63
C PHE A 180 -8.72 -17.77 11.43
N PRO A 181 -9.07 -18.73 12.32
CA PRO A 181 -8.49 -20.08 12.30
C PRO A 181 -8.85 -20.87 11.03
N ASP A 182 -10.00 -20.58 10.41
CA ASP A 182 -10.44 -21.23 9.16
C ASP A 182 -10.16 -20.38 7.91
N GLY A 183 -9.11 -19.55 7.95
CA GLY A 183 -8.77 -18.61 6.87
C GLY A 183 -9.64 -17.35 6.88
N TRP A 184 -9.35 -16.44 5.96
CA TRP A 184 -10.03 -15.15 5.83
C TRP A 184 -10.75 -15.02 4.49
N GLN A 185 -11.90 -14.38 4.46
CA GLN A 185 -12.58 -13.94 3.24
C GLN A 185 -13.29 -12.61 3.51
N ARG A 186 -13.58 -11.84 2.45
CA ARG A 186 -14.26 -10.55 2.60
C ARG A 186 -15.59 -10.72 3.37
N GLY A 187 -15.78 -9.91 4.42
CA GLY A 187 -16.98 -9.94 5.26
C GLY A 187 -17.03 -11.08 6.29
N LYS A 188 -15.97 -11.89 6.42
CA LYS A 188 -15.88 -12.91 7.47
C LYS A 188 -15.74 -12.25 8.84
N GLU A 189 -16.57 -12.68 9.78
CA GLU A 189 -16.45 -12.27 11.19
C GLU A 189 -15.26 -12.96 11.87
N VAL A 190 -14.68 -12.29 12.87
CA VAL A 190 -13.64 -12.88 13.71
C VAL A 190 -14.20 -14.05 14.51
N ALA A 191 -13.35 -14.98 14.93
CA ALA A 191 -13.73 -16.06 15.83
C ALA A 191 -14.36 -15.50 17.13
N GLY A 192 -15.36 -16.22 17.67
CA GLY A 192 -16.10 -15.78 18.86
C GLY A 192 -15.21 -15.39 20.04
N ALA A 193 -14.09 -16.10 20.26
CA ALA A 193 -13.12 -15.76 21.30
C ALA A 193 -12.51 -14.35 21.15
N CYS A 194 -12.38 -13.83 19.94
CA CYS A 194 -11.90 -12.47 19.68
C CYS A 194 -13.02 -11.43 19.82
N GLN A 195 -14.24 -11.79 19.41
CA GLN A 195 -15.42 -10.94 19.59
C GLN A 195 -15.74 -10.74 21.08
N ASP A 196 -15.73 -11.82 21.86
CA ASP A 196 -15.97 -11.81 23.30
C ASP A 196 -14.89 -11.02 24.07
N ALA A 197 -13.67 -10.98 23.53
CA ALA A 197 -12.56 -10.21 24.07
C ALA A 197 -12.58 -8.73 23.68
N GLY A 198 -13.55 -8.28 22.88
CA GLY A 198 -13.70 -6.89 22.46
C GLY A 198 -12.61 -6.42 21.49
N VAL A 199 -12.06 -7.33 20.68
CA VAL A 199 -10.99 -7.00 19.72
C VAL A 199 -11.54 -6.18 18.56
N GLN A 200 -11.02 -4.96 18.37
CA GLN A 200 -11.41 -4.07 17.27
C GLN A 200 -10.31 -3.93 16.21
N ALA A 201 -9.05 -4.12 16.60
CA ALA A 201 -7.88 -4.05 15.72
C ALA A 201 -6.85 -5.13 16.08
N PHE A 202 -5.88 -5.36 15.20
CA PHE A 202 -4.80 -6.32 15.43
C PHE A 202 -3.42 -5.65 15.39
N PRO A 203 -2.45 -6.13 16.19
CA PRO A 203 -2.66 -7.03 17.33
C PRO A 203 -3.41 -6.31 18.46
N THR A 204 -4.06 -7.07 19.33
CA THR A 204 -4.65 -6.56 20.57
C THR A 204 -4.22 -7.44 21.73
N TRP A 205 -3.71 -6.80 22.79
CA TRP A 205 -3.37 -7.45 24.04
C TRP A 205 -4.52 -7.33 25.04
N VAL A 206 -4.87 -8.45 25.67
CA VAL A 206 -5.71 -8.47 26.87
C VAL A 206 -4.84 -8.90 28.04
N ILE A 207 -4.61 -7.98 28.96
CA ILE A 207 -3.76 -8.19 30.15
C ILE A 207 -4.55 -7.67 31.35
N ASP A 208 -4.83 -8.52 32.34
CA ASP A 208 -5.68 -8.17 33.49
C ASP A 208 -7.07 -7.62 33.09
N GLY A 209 -7.68 -8.21 32.04
CA GLY A 209 -8.95 -7.74 31.49
C GLY A 209 -8.89 -6.38 30.78
N LYS A 210 -7.75 -5.70 30.75
CA LYS A 210 -7.56 -4.44 30.00
C LYS A 210 -7.25 -4.78 28.54
N VAL A 211 -8.01 -4.16 27.63
CA VAL A 211 -7.81 -4.27 26.18
C VAL A 211 -6.85 -3.17 25.73
N ILE A 212 -5.76 -3.57 25.07
CA ILE A 212 -4.65 -2.69 24.70
C ILE A 212 -4.30 -2.97 23.24
N GLU A 213 -4.56 -2.01 22.37
CA GLU A 213 -4.37 -2.17 20.93
C GLU A 213 -2.93 -1.90 20.49
N GLY A 214 -2.56 -2.53 19.38
CA GLY A 214 -1.30 -2.35 18.68
C GLY A 214 -0.13 -3.10 19.31
N GLU A 215 1.00 -3.03 18.62
CA GLU A 215 2.25 -3.63 19.05
C GLU A 215 2.76 -3.01 20.35
N LYS A 216 3.54 -3.78 21.09
CA LYS A 216 4.15 -3.44 22.36
C LYS A 216 5.57 -3.97 22.41
N THR A 217 6.47 -3.12 22.86
CA THR A 217 7.84 -3.50 23.20
C THR A 217 7.86 -4.45 24.40
N LEU A 218 8.98 -5.15 24.58
CA LEU A 218 9.17 -5.99 25.78
C LEU A 218 9.08 -5.15 27.07
N ASP A 219 9.60 -3.92 27.06
CA ASP A 219 9.55 -2.99 28.21
C ASP A 219 8.10 -2.60 28.57
N GLU A 220 7.26 -2.32 27.56
CA GLU A 220 5.85 -1.99 27.77
C GLU A 220 5.09 -3.19 28.33
N LEU A 221 5.28 -4.38 27.78
CA LEU A 221 4.63 -5.60 28.25
C LEU A 221 5.04 -5.97 29.69
N GLU A 222 6.31 -5.79 30.03
CA GLU A 222 6.79 -5.95 31.41
C GLU A 222 6.18 -4.93 32.36
N SER A 223 6.06 -3.67 31.93
CA SER A 223 5.45 -2.60 32.71
C SER A 223 3.96 -2.85 32.95
N LEU A 224 3.25 -3.36 31.94
CA LEU A 224 1.83 -3.73 32.03
C LEU A 224 1.61 -4.90 32.98
N LEU A 225 2.50 -5.91 32.95
CA LEU A 225 2.47 -7.02 33.91
C LEU A 225 2.78 -6.59 35.34
N ALA A 226 3.67 -5.62 35.53
CA ALA A 226 4.06 -5.14 36.86
C ALA A 226 2.97 -4.30 37.56
N GLN A 227 1.92 -3.90 36.84
CA GLN A 227 0.78 -3.15 37.39
C GLN A 227 -0.36 -4.07 37.88
N GLN A 228 -0.15 -5.38 37.87
CA GLN A 228 -1.01 -6.41 38.48
C GLN A 228 -0.63 -6.63 39.95
#